data_AF-A0A1F6M9V3-F1
#
_entry.id   AF-A0A1F6M9V3-F1
#
_cell.length_a   1.000
_cell.length_b   1.000
_cell.length_c   1.000
_cell.angle_alpha   90.00
_cell.angle_beta   90.00
_cell.angle_gamma   90.00
#
_symmetry.space_group_name_H-M   'P 1'
#
loop_
_entity.id
_entity.type
_entity.pdbx_description
1 polymer ?
#
loop_
_entity_poly.entity_id
_entity_poly.type
_entity_poly.pdbx_seq_one_letter_code
_entity_poly.pdbx_strand_id
1 'polypeptide(L)'
;MNTWFSSFGSFLFAFGLPSTMQLGHQQLLPRFYVVFAILFLYKYLINKKPHNFALFLIFTYLQLLAGIYLGWFLIFTAPIFIIAYTIYHKDKIILRSLLNYKILASLILFLLATTATMLPYARTQKELGGRSYGEIQTMIPSVISYVNFPSGAILHQLYPSYFENEARLLPMRHEQYLFIGIFFIFLSILTLIAFVRNEKSARLPPIFIIGILIFILLTILSIRIPFTNFSLWEGIYNFIPGAGVIRAVARIWTISYIFLFLAVMILVSDLFLKTTSKVLKSILFILAFLSCVEQINLTPNYFNKDQQLAIQAQINETIKDVMKNNELSAFYLQWPNDQSYIPFQTKAAWASLELNLPTVNGYSGNVPRNYKTIESPMTIHEVDEWLQVSGKSPHSQKTLFLTGSIQNGTFKLTTSTVFSLPTLNK
;
A
#
# COMPACT_ATOMS: atom_id res chain seq x y z
N MET A 1 24.76 -14.33 10.05
CA MET A 1 24.78 -13.19 9.10
C MET A 1 25.62 -12.08 9.72
N ASN A 2 26.44 -11.41 8.93
CA ASN A 2 27.26 -10.27 9.35
C ASN A 2 26.36 -9.05 9.62
N THR A 3 26.63 -8.33 10.71
CA THR A 3 25.80 -7.22 11.19
C THR A 3 25.67 -6.07 10.17
N TRP A 4 26.70 -5.80 9.38
CA TRP A 4 26.67 -4.74 8.35
C TRP A 4 25.64 -5.04 7.26
N PHE A 5 25.68 -6.24 6.67
CA PHE A 5 24.72 -6.62 5.63
C PHE A 5 23.30 -6.81 6.16
N SER A 6 23.15 -7.19 7.43
CA SER A 6 21.84 -7.11 8.10
C SER A 6 21.32 -5.68 8.16
N SER A 7 22.18 -4.74 8.52
CA SER A 7 21.82 -3.33 8.63
C SER A 7 21.47 -2.73 7.27
N PHE A 8 22.25 -3.03 6.21
CA PHE A 8 21.93 -2.62 4.84
C PHE A 8 20.60 -3.21 4.35
N GLY A 9 20.36 -4.51 4.58
CA GLY A 9 19.08 -5.14 4.24
C GLY A 9 17.89 -4.52 4.98
N SER A 10 18.04 -4.24 6.27
CA SER A 10 17.02 -3.54 7.06
C SER A 10 16.77 -2.12 6.57
N PHE A 11 17.82 -1.38 6.19
CA PHE A 11 17.69 -0.05 5.59
C PHE A 11 16.90 -0.09 4.28
N LEU A 12 17.26 -0.97 3.34
CA LEU A 12 16.56 -1.12 2.06
C LEU A 12 15.09 -1.51 2.25
N PHE A 13 14.80 -2.39 3.21
CA PHE A 13 13.42 -2.75 3.53
C PHE A 13 12.61 -1.57 4.07
N ALA A 14 13.18 -0.79 4.98
CA ALA A 14 12.50 0.32 5.64
C ALA A 14 12.38 1.56 4.75
N PHE A 15 13.45 1.91 4.03
CA PHE A 15 13.64 3.20 3.34
C PHE A 15 13.84 3.05 1.82
N GLY A 16 13.63 1.86 1.25
CA GLY A 16 13.72 1.67 -0.20
C GLY A 16 12.76 2.58 -0.97
N LEU A 17 13.13 2.93 -2.21
CA LEU A 17 12.42 3.89 -3.06
C LEU A 17 10.90 3.64 -3.15
N PRO A 18 10.41 2.39 -3.34
CA PRO A 18 8.97 2.17 -3.40
C PRO A 18 8.25 2.56 -2.10
N SER A 19 8.94 2.47 -0.96
CA SER A 19 8.40 2.89 0.34
C SER A 19 8.35 4.40 0.46
N THR A 20 9.42 5.09 0.07
CA THR A 20 9.51 6.55 0.19
C THR A 20 8.58 7.27 -0.79
N MET A 21 8.30 6.67 -1.96
CA MET A 21 7.29 7.19 -2.89
C MET A 21 5.85 7.00 -2.42
N GLN A 22 5.65 6.07 -1.49
CA GLN A 22 4.34 5.71 -0.96
C GLN A 22 4.07 6.35 0.41
N LEU A 23 4.84 7.38 0.81
CA LEU A 23 4.62 8.12 2.06
C LEU A 23 3.23 8.77 2.14
N GLY A 24 2.63 9.12 0.99
CA GLY A 24 1.24 9.59 0.91
C GLY A 24 0.21 8.50 1.25
N HIS A 25 0.60 7.23 1.24
CA HIS A 25 -0.24 6.10 1.59
C HIS A 25 0.18 5.52 2.95
N GLN A 26 -0.08 6.27 4.02
CA GLN A 26 0.37 5.96 5.38
C GLN A 26 0.04 4.52 5.85
N GLN A 27 -1.07 3.95 5.37
CA GLN A 27 -1.46 2.55 5.60
C GLN A 27 -0.45 1.48 5.10
N LEU A 28 0.51 1.87 4.26
CA LEU A 28 1.57 0.98 3.73
C LEU A 28 2.88 1.07 4.54
N LEU A 29 2.99 2.03 5.44
CA LEU A 29 4.18 2.22 6.28
C LEU A 29 4.35 1.16 7.37
N PRO A 30 3.31 0.67 8.07
CA PRO A 30 3.48 -0.25 9.19
C PRO A 30 3.71 -1.70 8.72
N ARG A 31 4.84 -1.94 8.02
CA ARG A 31 5.27 -3.27 7.52
C ARG A 31 6.07 -4.08 8.54
N PHE A 32 6.28 -3.55 9.74
CA PHE A 32 7.11 -4.21 10.75
C PHE A 32 6.49 -5.52 11.25
N TYR A 33 5.16 -5.68 11.25
CA TYR A 33 4.52 -6.94 11.60
C TYR A 33 4.77 -8.05 10.57
N VAL A 34 4.96 -7.72 9.28
CA VAL A 34 5.39 -8.68 8.25
C VAL A 34 6.67 -9.40 8.66
N VAL A 35 7.65 -8.67 9.19
CA VAL A 35 8.95 -9.23 9.61
C VAL A 35 8.75 -10.30 10.68
N PHE A 36 7.95 -9.98 11.71
CA PHE A 36 7.66 -10.92 12.79
C PHE A 36 6.82 -12.10 12.32
N ALA A 37 5.81 -11.87 11.48
CA ALA A 37 4.99 -12.94 10.91
C ALA A 37 5.85 -13.95 10.13
N ILE A 38 6.72 -13.47 9.24
CA ILE A 38 7.62 -14.33 8.46
C ILE A 38 8.62 -15.05 9.37
N LEU A 39 9.17 -14.38 10.39
CA LEU A 39 10.06 -15.00 11.36
C LEU A 39 9.39 -16.16 12.11
N PHE A 40 8.17 -15.96 12.62
CA PHE A 40 7.46 -16.99 13.37
C PHE A 40 6.93 -18.11 12.47
N LEU A 41 6.54 -17.80 11.23
CA LEU A 41 6.24 -18.81 10.22
C LEU A 41 7.47 -19.66 9.91
N TYR A 42 8.64 -19.04 9.71
CA TYR A 42 9.89 -19.78 9.50
C TYR A 42 10.28 -20.65 10.70
N LYS A 43 10.17 -20.12 11.93
CA LYS A 43 10.38 -20.91 13.15
C LYS A 43 9.44 -22.10 13.22
N TYR A 44 8.17 -21.93 12.87
CA TYR A 44 7.20 -23.02 12.79
C TYR A 44 7.62 -24.06 11.74
N LEU A 45 8.04 -23.66 10.54
CA LEU A 45 8.46 -24.59 9.50
C LEU A 45 9.64 -25.48 9.94
N ILE A 46 10.56 -24.93 10.74
CA ILE A 46 11.68 -25.68 11.33
C ILE A 46 11.19 -26.65 12.41
N ASN A 47 10.55 -26.13 13.47
CA ASN A 47 10.32 -26.88 14.72
C ASN A 47 8.90 -27.44 14.91
N LYS A 48 7.97 -27.10 14.02
CA LYS A 48 6.55 -27.47 14.02
C LYS A 48 5.83 -27.19 15.34
N LYS A 49 6.30 -26.23 16.15
CA LYS A 49 5.70 -25.88 17.44
C LYS A 49 4.44 -25.00 17.22
N PRO A 50 3.25 -25.40 17.71
CA PRO A 50 2.01 -24.65 17.50
C PRO A 50 2.05 -23.19 17.96
N HIS A 51 2.78 -22.88 19.04
CA HIS A 51 2.96 -21.51 19.52
C HIS A 51 3.58 -20.58 18.47
N ASN A 52 4.52 -21.07 17.65
CA ASN A 52 5.11 -20.24 16.59
C ASN A 52 4.08 -19.95 15.49
N PHE A 53 3.21 -20.92 15.18
CA PHE A 53 2.13 -20.69 14.24
C PHE A 53 1.09 -19.71 14.79
N ALA A 54 0.75 -19.82 16.08
CA ALA A 54 -0.14 -18.86 16.74
C ALA A 54 0.43 -17.43 16.71
N LEU A 55 1.73 -17.26 17.00
CA LEU A 55 2.40 -15.96 16.87
C LEU A 55 2.40 -15.45 15.43
N PHE A 56 2.63 -16.31 14.43
CA PHE A 56 2.48 -15.95 13.03
C PHE A 56 1.09 -15.38 12.73
N LEU A 57 0.02 -16.05 13.20
CA LEU A 57 -1.35 -15.57 13.02
C LEU A 57 -1.62 -14.25 13.76
N ILE A 58 -1.10 -14.08 14.98
CA ILE A 58 -1.22 -12.83 15.74
C ILE A 58 -0.57 -11.68 14.96
N PHE A 59 0.68 -11.83 14.50
CA PHE A 59 1.35 -10.79 13.74
C PHE A 59 0.70 -10.56 12.36
N THR A 60 0.13 -11.59 11.75
CA THR A 60 -0.66 -11.44 10.51
C THR A 60 -1.95 -10.64 10.76
N TYR A 61 -2.63 -10.88 11.88
CA TYR A 61 -3.81 -10.11 12.28
C TYR A 61 -3.45 -8.66 12.60
N LEU A 62 -2.38 -8.42 13.37
CA LEU A 62 -1.87 -7.08 13.62
C LEU A 62 -1.47 -6.37 12.31
N GLN A 63 -0.93 -7.10 11.34
CA GLN A 63 -0.64 -6.56 10.01
C GLN A 63 -1.89 -6.17 9.23
N LEU A 64 -2.98 -6.97 9.32
CA LEU A 64 -4.28 -6.64 8.74
C LEU A 64 -4.87 -5.37 9.38
N LEU A 65 -4.79 -5.24 10.70
CA LEU A 65 -5.24 -4.06 11.44
C LEU A 65 -4.46 -2.80 11.04
N ALA A 66 -3.13 -2.95 10.87
CA ALA A 66 -2.27 -1.85 10.47
C ALA A 66 -2.46 -1.43 9.00
N GLY A 67 -2.80 -2.39 8.13
CA GLY A 67 -3.09 -2.14 6.73
C GLY A 67 -3.60 -3.38 6.02
N ILE A 68 -4.86 -3.34 5.57
CA ILE A 68 -5.54 -4.47 4.91
C ILE A 68 -4.73 -4.98 3.70
N TYR A 69 -4.13 -4.08 2.91
CA TYR A 69 -3.27 -4.45 1.78
C TYR A 69 -2.10 -5.34 2.21
N LEU A 70 -1.39 -4.91 3.26
CA LEU A 70 -0.20 -5.58 3.76
C LEU A 70 -0.56 -6.96 4.32
N GLY A 71 -1.63 -7.03 5.12
CA GLY A 71 -2.11 -8.28 5.71
C GLY A 71 -2.63 -9.25 4.64
N TRP A 72 -3.36 -8.77 3.63
CA TRP A 72 -3.86 -9.62 2.55
C TRP A 72 -2.70 -10.21 1.73
N PHE A 73 -1.70 -9.40 1.32
CA PHE A 73 -0.55 -9.94 0.60
C PHE A 73 0.28 -10.92 1.43
N LEU A 74 0.36 -10.72 2.75
CA LEU A 74 1.02 -11.64 3.67
C LEU A 74 0.27 -12.99 3.75
N ILE A 75 -1.06 -12.96 3.88
CA ILE A 75 -1.91 -14.16 3.86
C ILE A 75 -1.81 -14.88 2.51
N PHE A 76 -1.81 -14.14 1.41
CA PHE A 76 -1.63 -14.68 0.06
C PHE A 76 -0.26 -15.37 -0.10
N THR A 77 0.80 -14.79 0.47
CA THR A 77 2.17 -15.30 0.35
C THR A 77 2.48 -16.45 1.30
N ALA A 78 1.83 -16.54 2.46
CA ALA A 78 2.15 -17.55 3.48
C ALA A 78 1.98 -19.01 2.98
N PRO A 79 0.88 -19.40 2.29
CA PRO A 79 0.76 -20.72 1.69
C PRO A 79 1.85 -21.01 0.66
N ILE A 80 2.20 -20.02 -0.17
CA ILE A 80 3.28 -20.13 -1.16
C ILE A 80 4.60 -20.44 -0.46
N PHE A 81 4.90 -19.75 0.65
CA PHE A 81 6.11 -20.00 1.42
C PHE A 81 6.11 -21.39 2.08
N ILE A 82 4.99 -21.81 2.69
CA ILE A 82 4.85 -23.15 3.27
C ILE A 82 5.08 -24.24 2.21
N ILE A 83 4.47 -24.10 1.03
CA ILE A 83 4.59 -25.04 -0.09
C ILE A 83 6.04 -25.06 -0.60
N ALA A 84 6.63 -23.90 -0.88
CA ALA A 84 8.01 -23.79 -1.37
C ALA A 84 9.01 -24.43 -0.39
N TYR A 85 8.85 -24.16 0.91
CA TYR A 85 9.67 -24.78 1.95
C TYR A 85 9.48 -26.30 2.02
N THR A 86 8.23 -26.77 1.97
CA THR A 86 7.89 -28.20 2.02
C THR A 86 8.48 -28.95 0.83
N ILE A 87 8.37 -28.40 -0.38
CA ILE A 87 8.92 -29.01 -1.60
C ILE A 87 10.45 -29.05 -1.53
N TYR A 88 11.07 -27.93 -1.15
CA TYR A 88 12.52 -27.83 -1.10
C TYR A 88 13.14 -28.80 -0.07
N HIS A 89 12.59 -28.84 1.15
CA HIS A 89 13.08 -29.72 2.22
C HIS A 89 12.52 -31.15 2.16
N LYS A 90 11.58 -31.43 1.25
CA LYS A 90 10.86 -32.71 1.14
C LYS A 90 10.17 -33.13 2.46
N ASP A 91 9.82 -32.17 3.30
CA ASP A 91 9.29 -32.40 4.66
C ASP A 91 7.75 -32.37 4.66
N LYS A 92 7.13 -33.47 4.22
CA LYS A 92 5.66 -33.61 4.18
C LYS A 92 5.01 -33.56 5.56
N ILE A 93 5.77 -33.71 6.65
CA ILE A 93 5.25 -33.64 8.02
C ILE A 93 4.71 -32.23 8.31
N ILE A 94 5.26 -31.19 7.66
CA ILE A 94 4.79 -29.81 7.79
C ILE A 94 3.29 -29.71 7.46
N LEU A 95 2.85 -30.28 6.34
CA LEU A 95 1.44 -30.23 5.94
C LEU A 95 0.54 -30.99 6.92
N ARG A 96 1.01 -32.14 7.43
CA ARG A 96 0.28 -32.90 8.46
C ARG A 96 0.21 -32.13 9.78
N SER A 97 1.28 -31.42 10.14
CA SER A 97 1.32 -30.67 11.40
C SER A 97 0.33 -29.52 11.44
N LEU A 98 -0.09 -28.96 10.29
CA LEU A 98 -1.16 -27.96 10.20
C LEU A 98 -2.52 -28.47 10.69
N LEU A 99 -2.72 -29.80 10.75
CA LEU A 99 -3.93 -30.43 11.28
C LEU A 99 -3.91 -30.59 12.81
N ASN A 100 -2.87 -30.11 13.49
CA ASN A 100 -2.80 -30.11 14.95
C ASN A 100 -3.95 -29.26 15.55
N TYR A 101 -4.66 -29.79 16.55
CA TYR A 101 -5.81 -29.09 17.14
C TYR A 101 -5.49 -27.70 17.69
N LYS A 102 -4.27 -27.45 18.21
CA LYS A 102 -3.85 -26.11 18.68
C LYS A 102 -3.68 -25.14 17.52
N ILE A 103 -3.21 -25.62 16.38
CA ILE A 103 -3.08 -24.83 15.15
C ILE A 103 -4.46 -24.52 14.58
N LEU A 104 -5.33 -25.54 14.49
CA LEU A 104 -6.71 -25.35 14.05
C LEU A 104 -7.47 -24.38 14.95
N ALA A 105 -7.34 -24.51 16.28
CA ALA A 105 -7.94 -23.57 17.23
C ALA A 105 -7.42 -22.13 17.03
N SER A 106 -6.10 -21.97 16.84
CA SER A 106 -5.50 -20.65 16.55
C SER A 106 -6.00 -20.07 15.23
N LEU A 107 -6.17 -20.91 14.20
CA LEU A 107 -6.70 -20.51 12.91
C LEU A 107 -8.18 -20.09 13.00
N ILE A 108 -9.00 -20.85 13.74
CA ILE A 108 -10.40 -20.51 13.99
C ILE A 108 -10.49 -19.16 14.71
N LEU A 109 -9.69 -18.93 15.76
CA LEU A 109 -9.67 -17.67 16.47
C LEU A 109 -9.25 -16.50 15.56
N PHE A 110 -8.22 -16.71 14.73
CA PHE A 110 -7.78 -15.74 13.72
C PHE A 110 -8.89 -15.40 12.72
N LEU A 111 -9.59 -16.41 12.22
CA LEU A 111 -10.70 -16.23 11.27
C LEU A 111 -11.86 -15.47 11.93
N LEU A 112 -12.25 -15.85 13.15
CA LEU A 112 -13.31 -15.15 13.90
C LEU A 112 -12.95 -13.67 14.14
N ALA A 113 -11.73 -13.39 14.60
CA ALA A 113 -11.26 -12.02 14.82
C ALA A 113 -11.21 -11.21 13.52
N THR A 114 -10.71 -11.81 12.44
CA THR A 114 -10.65 -11.16 11.12
C THR A 114 -12.05 -10.90 10.58
N THR A 115 -12.96 -11.87 10.64
CA THR A 115 -14.35 -11.70 10.19
C THR A 115 -15.06 -10.61 10.98
N ALA A 116 -14.92 -10.58 12.32
CA ALA A 116 -15.51 -9.54 13.15
C ALA A 116 -15.02 -8.14 12.74
N THR A 117 -13.71 -8.01 12.48
CA THR A 117 -13.09 -6.74 12.06
C THR A 117 -13.49 -6.35 10.63
N MET A 118 -13.65 -7.32 9.73
CA MET A 118 -13.97 -7.08 8.32
C MET A 118 -15.47 -6.92 8.04
N LEU A 119 -16.34 -7.24 9.00
CA LEU A 119 -17.80 -7.18 8.81
C LEU A 119 -18.33 -5.79 8.39
N PRO A 120 -17.87 -4.66 8.97
CA PRO A 120 -18.30 -3.33 8.52
C PRO A 120 -17.89 -3.04 7.07
N TYR A 121 -16.71 -3.51 6.65
CA TYR A 121 -16.23 -3.36 5.28
C TYR A 121 -17.08 -4.18 4.30
N ALA A 122 -17.48 -5.39 4.68
CA ALA A 122 -18.36 -6.22 3.86
C ALA A 122 -19.75 -5.58 3.68
N ARG A 123 -20.29 -4.91 4.71
CA ARG A 123 -21.55 -4.15 4.61
C ARG A 123 -21.40 -2.96 3.66
N THR A 124 -20.32 -2.18 3.84
CA THR A 124 -19.98 -1.05 2.97
C THR A 124 -19.81 -1.47 1.51
N GLN A 125 -19.18 -2.62 1.26
CA GLN A 125 -19.02 -3.15 -0.09
C GLN A 125 -20.36 -3.55 -0.74
N LYS A 126 -21.33 -4.05 0.04
CA LYS A 126 -22.68 -4.34 -0.50
C LYS A 126 -23.41 -3.06 -0.92
N GLU A 127 -23.20 -1.96 -0.20
CA GLU A 127 -23.82 -0.67 -0.51
C GLU A 127 -23.15 0.00 -1.71
N LEU A 128 -21.81 0.07 -1.71
CA LEU A 128 -21.05 0.81 -2.73
C LEU A 128 -20.68 -0.04 -3.95
N GLY A 129 -20.84 -1.36 -3.90
CA GLY A 129 -20.38 -2.29 -4.93
C GLY A 129 -18.89 -2.63 -4.81
N GLY A 130 -18.47 -3.63 -5.59
CA GLY A 130 -17.06 -3.99 -5.77
C GLY A 130 -16.40 -3.20 -6.90
N ARG A 131 -15.07 -3.24 -6.96
CA ARG A 131 -14.30 -2.65 -8.07
C ARG A 131 -14.32 -3.59 -9.28
N SER A 132 -14.31 -3.01 -10.48
CA SER A 132 -14.19 -3.79 -11.70
C SER A 132 -12.74 -4.26 -11.90
N TYR A 133 -12.57 -5.38 -12.61
CA TYR A 133 -11.22 -5.83 -12.99
C TYR A 133 -10.51 -4.79 -13.87
N GLY A 134 -11.25 -4.05 -14.71
CA GLY A 134 -10.69 -2.98 -15.54
C GLY A 134 -10.03 -1.87 -14.71
N GLU A 135 -10.60 -1.50 -13.56
CA GLU A 135 -9.96 -0.56 -12.63
C GLU A 135 -8.65 -1.15 -12.08
N ILE A 136 -8.67 -2.40 -11.62
CA ILE A 136 -7.50 -3.09 -11.05
C ILE A 136 -6.38 -3.22 -12.09
N GLN A 137 -6.73 -3.53 -13.34
CA GLN A 137 -5.81 -3.71 -14.45
C GLN A 137 -4.93 -2.47 -14.70
N THR A 138 -5.42 -1.27 -14.36
CA THR A 138 -4.65 -0.01 -14.47
C THR A 138 -3.53 0.10 -13.42
N MET A 139 -3.59 -0.69 -12.35
CA MET A 139 -2.63 -0.67 -11.24
C MET A 139 -1.87 -2.01 -11.09
N ILE A 140 -1.99 -2.89 -12.09
CA ILE A 140 -1.14 -4.06 -12.25
C ILE A 140 0.22 -3.59 -12.79
N PRO A 141 1.33 -3.93 -12.12
CA PRO A 141 2.65 -3.50 -12.55
C PRO A 141 3.01 -4.13 -13.89
N SER A 142 3.61 -3.32 -14.75
CA SER A 142 4.25 -3.79 -15.98
C SER A 142 5.74 -4.04 -15.74
N VAL A 143 6.45 -4.58 -16.74
CA VAL A 143 7.92 -4.67 -16.71
C VAL A 143 8.56 -3.30 -16.51
N ILE A 144 8.00 -2.26 -17.13
CA ILE A 144 8.51 -0.88 -17.04
C ILE A 144 8.43 -0.36 -15.59
N SER A 145 7.46 -0.82 -14.81
CA SER A 145 7.27 -0.42 -13.41
C SER A 145 8.47 -0.76 -12.51
N TYR A 146 9.22 -1.82 -12.85
CA TYR A 146 10.42 -2.26 -12.12
C TYR A 146 11.69 -1.51 -12.50
N VAL A 147 11.67 -0.74 -13.61
CA VAL A 147 12.79 0.10 -14.05
C VAL A 147 12.49 1.60 -13.92
N ASN A 148 11.21 1.97 -13.78
CA ASN A 148 10.76 3.33 -13.60
C ASN A 148 11.12 3.83 -12.20
N PHE A 149 12.07 4.76 -12.14
CA PHE A 149 12.44 5.47 -10.93
C PHE A 149 11.61 6.76 -10.77
N PRO A 150 11.35 7.18 -9.52
CA PRO A 150 10.58 8.39 -9.24
C PRO A 150 11.37 9.67 -9.53
N SER A 151 10.66 10.78 -9.76
CA SER A 151 11.25 12.08 -10.14
C SER A 151 12.27 12.63 -9.14
N GLY A 152 12.13 12.28 -7.86
CA GLY A 152 13.05 12.71 -6.82
C GLY A 152 14.22 11.75 -6.53
N ALA A 153 14.28 10.60 -7.20
CA ALA A 153 15.45 9.71 -7.05
C ALA A 153 16.70 10.34 -7.66
N ILE A 154 17.87 10.05 -7.08
CA ILE A 154 19.18 10.54 -7.56
C ILE A 154 19.36 10.24 -9.06
N LEU A 155 19.03 9.04 -9.51
CA LEU A 155 19.15 8.65 -10.92
C LEU A 155 18.26 9.48 -11.85
N HIS A 156 17.08 9.90 -11.39
CA HIS A 156 16.21 10.76 -12.20
C HIS A 156 16.81 12.14 -12.41
N GLN A 157 17.50 12.67 -11.40
CA GLN A 157 18.18 13.96 -11.50
C GLN A 157 19.35 13.90 -12.50
N LEU A 158 19.99 12.73 -12.66
CA LEU A 158 21.07 12.52 -13.61
C LEU A 158 20.57 12.26 -15.05
N TYR A 159 19.39 11.65 -15.22
CA TYR A 159 18.85 11.26 -16.53
C TYR A 159 17.33 11.53 -16.66
N PRO A 160 16.89 12.81 -16.64
CA PRO A 160 15.47 13.15 -16.62
C PRO A 160 14.74 12.79 -17.92
N SER A 161 15.38 12.94 -19.08
CA SER A 161 14.73 12.77 -20.40
C SER A 161 14.52 11.31 -20.82
N TYR A 162 15.32 10.37 -20.30
CA TYR A 162 15.38 9.01 -20.84
C TYR A 162 14.15 8.16 -20.47
N PHE A 163 13.48 8.47 -19.36
CA PHE A 163 12.38 7.65 -18.83
C PHE A 163 11.04 8.38 -18.76
N GLU A 164 10.98 9.67 -19.11
CA GLU A 164 9.72 10.40 -19.14
C GLU A 164 8.78 9.93 -20.25
N ASN A 165 9.30 9.59 -21.43
CA ASN A 165 8.46 9.26 -22.59
C ASN A 165 7.75 7.91 -22.45
N GLU A 166 8.46 6.87 -21.99
CA GLU A 166 7.91 5.53 -21.81
C GLU A 166 7.07 5.43 -20.54
N ALA A 167 7.46 6.11 -19.46
CA ALA A 167 6.72 6.07 -18.21
C ALA A 167 5.42 6.89 -18.24
N ARG A 168 5.24 7.83 -19.19
CA ARG A 168 3.94 8.49 -19.44
C ARG A 168 2.86 7.51 -19.89
N LEU A 169 3.24 6.35 -20.44
CA LEU A 169 2.32 5.31 -20.86
C LEU A 169 1.84 4.43 -19.69
N LEU A 170 2.39 4.60 -18.49
CA LEU A 170 1.98 3.84 -17.32
C LEU A 170 0.69 4.44 -16.71
N PRO A 171 -0.44 3.72 -16.76
CA PRO A 171 -1.61 4.14 -16.01
C PRO A 171 -1.28 4.17 -14.52
N MET A 172 -1.78 5.18 -13.81
CA MET A 172 -1.53 5.35 -12.37
C MET A 172 -0.04 5.24 -12.00
N ARG A 173 0.86 5.87 -12.80
CA ARG A 173 2.33 5.80 -12.64
C ARG A 173 2.81 5.95 -11.19
N HIS A 174 2.17 6.81 -10.41
CA HIS A 174 2.50 7.06 -9.00
C HIS A 174 2.33 5.84 -8.08
N GLU A 175 1.47 4.89 -8.44
CA GLU A 175 1.30 3.61 -7.74
C GLU A 175 2.32 2.54 -8.20
N GLN A 176 3.09 2.81 -9.26
CA GLN A 176 3.92 1.82 -9.97
C GLN A 176 5.44 2.09 -9.90
N TYR A 177 5.91 2.85 -8.92
CA TYR A 177 7.35 3.01 -8.66
C TYR A 177 7.91 1.79 -7.93
N LEU A 178 8.37 0.77 -8.67
CA LEU A 178 8.88 -0.52 -8.16
C LEU A 178 10.38 -0.71 -8.44
N PHE A 179 11.12 0.37 -8.61
CA PHE A 179 12.55 0.29 -8.86
C PHE A 179 13.33 0.05 -7.56
N ILE A 180 14.16 -1.01 -7.55
CA ILE A 180 14.93 -1.45 -6.36
C ILE A 180 16.33 -0.83 -6.25
N GLY A 181 16.82 -0.21 -7.32
CA GLY A 181 18.18 0.35 -7.39
C GLY A 181 19.14 -0.48 -8.25
N ILE A 182 19.89 0.20 -9.12
CA ILE A 182 20.92 -0.39 -9.98
C ILE A 182 22.04 -1.00 -9.14
N PHE A 183 22.47 -0.34 -8.06
CA PHE A 183 23.56 -0.87 -7.24
C PHE A 183 23.14 -2.14 -6.49
N PHE A 184 21.88 -2.24 -6.10
CA PHE A 184 21.34 -3.47 -5.52
C PHE A 184 21.28 -4.61 -6.55
N ILE A 185 20.89 -4.32 -7.79
CA ILE A 185 20.90 -5.28 -8.90
C ILE A 185 22.34 -5.78 -9.15
N PHE A 186 23.31 -4.87 -9.25
CA PHE A 186 24.71 -5.25 -9.43
C PHE A 186 25.27 -6.05 -8.25
N LEU A 187 24.94 -5.67 -7.01
CA LEU A 187 25.31 -6.45 -5.82
C LEU A 187 24.77 -7.88 -5.90
N SER A 188 23.50 -8.02 -6.30
CA SER A 188 22.83 -9.32 -6.42
C SER A 188 23.49 -10.20 -7.49
N ILE A 189 23.74 -9.64 -8.68
CA ILE A 189 24.39 -10.35 -9.80
C ILE A 189 25.83 -10.73 -9.46
N LEU A 190 26.63 -9.76 -8.98
CA LEU A 190 28.02 -9.99 -8.61
C LEU A 190 28.14 -11.08 -7.55
N THR A 191 27.29 -11.02 -6.51
CA THR A 191 27.31 -12.00 -5.43
C THR A 191 26.95 -13.39 -5.96
N LEU A 192 25.93 -13.49 -6.82
CA LEU A 192 25.56 -14.77 -7.42
C LEU A 192 26.69 -15.35 -8.29
N ILE A 193 27.29 -14.54 -9.17
CA ILE A 193 28.40 -14.95 -10.04
C ILE A 193 29.60 -15.38 -9.19
N ALA A 194 29.98 -14.56 -8.20
CA ALA A 194 31.10 -14.84 -7.33
C ALA A 194 30.86 -16.12 -6.51
N PHE A 195 29.65 -16.32 -5.98
CA PHE A 195 29.30 -17.52 -5.24
C PHE A 195 29.38 -18.78 -6.12
N VAL A 196 28.84 -18.74 -7.34
CA VAL A 196 28.88 -19.86 -8.29
C VAL A 196 30.32 -20.16 -8.74
N ARG A 197 31.18 -19.14 -8.85
CA ARG A 197 32.58 -19.31 -9.27
C ARG A 197 33.53 -19.76 -8.16
N ASN A 198 33.30 -19.36 -6.90
CA ASN A 198 34.26 -19.59 -5.81
C ASN A 198 34.17 -20.99 -5.17
N GLU A 199 33.13 -21.77 -5.42
CA GLU A 199 32.84 -22.94 -4.59
C GLU A 199 32.67 -24.22 -5.41
N LYS A 200 33.60 -25.17 -5.21
CA LYS A 200 33.49 -26.58 -5.64
C LYS A 200 32.50 -27.39 -4.77
N SER A 201 31.90 -26.81 -3.72
CA SER A 201 31.06 -27.56 -2.76
C SER A 201 29.93 -26.78 -2.05
N ALA A 202 29.94 -25.44 -1.93
CA ALA A 202 28.84 -24.76 -1.24
C ALA A 202 27.53 -24.81 -2.00
N ARG A 203 26.58 -25.48 -1.36
CA ARG A 203 25.16 -25.35 -1.71
C ARG A 203 24.69 -23.96 -1.29
N LEU A 204 23.95 -23.31 -2.19
CA LEU A 204 23.25 -22.08 -1.89
C LEU A 204 22.38 -22.28 -0.62
N PRO A 205 22.33 -21.31 0.30
CA PRO A 205 21.49 -21.40 1.48
C PRO A 205 20.03 -21.69 1.07
N PRO A 206 19.33 -22.66 1.69
CA PRO A 206 17.94 -22.97 1.38
C PRO A 206 17.02 -21.74 1.37
N ILE A 207 17.23 -20.85 2.35
CA ILE A 207 16.46 -19.62 2.49
C ILE A 207 16.71 -18.62 1.34
N PHE A 208 17.91 -18.62 0.75
CA PHE A 208 18.19 -17.83 -0.45
C PHE A 208 17.35 -18.34 -1.62
N ILE A 209 17.38 -19.65 -1.88
CA ILE A 209 16.65 -20.26 -2.99
C ILE A 209 15.14 -20.02 -2.81
N ILE A 210 14.60 -20.35 -1.64
CA ILE A 210 13.17 -20.19 -1.35
C ILE A 210 12.76 -18.71 -1.46
N GLY A 211 13.57 -17.78 -0.92
CA GLY A 211 13.28 -16.35 -1.00
C GLY A 211 13.25 -15.82 -2.43
N ILE A 212 14.23 -16.20 -3.25
CA ILE A 212 14.27 -15.83 -4.68
C ILE A 212 13.10 -16.45 -5.45
N LEU A 213 12.77 -17.72 -5.20
CA LEU A 213 11.62 -18.38 -5.85
C LEU A 213 10.30 -17.68 -5.51
N ILE A 214 10.09 -17.31 -4.24
CA ILE A 214 8.90 -16.56 -3.83
C ILE A 214 8.88 -15.19 -4.50
N PHE A 215 9.99 -14.45 -4.50
CA PHE A 215 10.07 -13.15 -5.17
C PHE A 215 9.72 -13.25 -6.66
N ILE A 216 10.33 -14.19 -7.38
CA ILE A 216 10.08 -14.42 -8.81
C ILE A 216 8.62 -14.80 -9.03
N LEU A 217 8.09 -15.76 -8.25
CA LEU A 217 6.71 -16.21 -8.40
C LEU A 217 5.71 -15.08 -8.16
N LEU A 218 5.86 -14.31 -7.08
CA LEU A 218 5.00 -13.17 -6.81
C LEU A 218 5.09 -12.10 -7.90
N THR A 219 6.30 -11.85 -8.41
CA THR A 219 6.53 -10.91 -9.52
C THR A 219 5.77 -11.38 -10.78
N ILE A 220 5.94 -12.65 -11.17
CA ILE A 220 5.26 -13.24 -12.33
C ILE A 220 3.74 -13.21 -12.17
N LEU A 221 3.21 -13.56 -10.99
CA LEU A 221 1.77 -13.51 -10.73
C LEU A 221 1.21 -12.09 -10.79
N SER A 222 2.02 -11.09 -10.44
CA SER A 222 1.61 -9.69 -10.38
C SER A 222 1.85 -8.91 -11.67
N ILE A 223 2.58 -9.44 -12.65
CA ILE A 223 2.99 -8.65 -13.83
C ILE A 223 1.89 -8.63 -14.90
N ARG A 224 1.77 -7.51 -15.60
CA ARG A 224 0.98 -7.37 -16.82
C ARG A 224 1.90 -7.42 -18.04
N ILE A 225 1.53 -8.24 -19.02
CA ILE A 225 2.20 -8.29 -20.32
C ILE A 225 1.74 -7.08 -21.15
N PRO A 226 2.64 -6.16 -21.55
CA PRO A 226 2.24 -4.88 -22.18
C PRO A 226 1.43 -5.02 -23.47
N PHE A 227 1.70 -6.04 -24.29
CA PHE A 227 1.10 -6.17 -25.64
C PHE A 227 -0.25 -6.88 -25.66
N THR A 228 -0.52 -7.73 -24.68
CA THR A 228 -1.74 -8.56 -24.65
C THR A 228 -2.71 -8.13 -23.54
N ASN A 229 -2.30 -7.19 -22.68
CA ASN A 229 -3.01 -6.80 -21.45
C ASN A 229 -3.29 -7.98 -20.49
N PHE A 230 -2.70 -9.14 -20.77
CA PHE A 230 -2.85 -10.35 -20.00
C PHE A 230 -2.09 -10.22 -18.68
N SER A 231 -2.72 -10.70 -17.61
CA SER A 231 -2.07 -10.87 -16.31
C SER A 231 -2.61 -12.13 -15.64
N LEU A 232 -1.72 -12.91 -15.04
CA LEU A 232 -2.11 -14.05 -14.20
C LEU A 232 -2.92 -13.59 -12.97
N TRP A 233 -2.85 -12.30 -12.63
CA TRP A 233 -3.67 -11.70 -11.60
C TRP A 233 -5.17 -11.77 -11.88
N GLU A 234 -5.59 -11.88 -13.15
CA GLU A 234 -7.01 -12.06 -13.49
C GLU A 234 -7.59 -13.32 -12.86
N GLY A 235 -6.84 -14.43 -12.90
CA GLY A 235 -7.22 -15.67 -12.22
C GLY A 235 -7.31 -15.47 -10.71
N ILE A 236 -6.35 -14.75 -10.12
CA ILE A 236 -6.36 -14.45 -8.68
C ILE A 236 -7.58 -13.60 -8.32
N TYR A 237 -7.90 -12.59 -9.13
CA TYR A 237 -9.07 -11.73 -8.95
C TYR A 237 -10.38 -12.53 -8.94
N ASN A 238 -10.51 -13.51 -9.83
CA ASN A 238 -11.73 -14.31 -9.97
C ASN A 238 -11.86 -15.42 -8.91
N PHE A 239 -10.75 -16.04 -8.48
CA PHE A 239 -10.79 -17.23 -7.63
C PHE A 239 -10.42 -17.01 -6.17
N ILE A 240 -9.66 -15.95 -5.84
CA ILE A 240 -9.17 -15.71 -4.48
C ILE A 240 -10.06 -14.69 -3.76
N PRO A 241 -10.73 -15.06 -2.66
CA PRO A 241 -11.55 -14.14 -1.90
C PRO A 241 -10.79 -12.88 -1.46
N GLY A 242 -11.43 -11.73 -1.61
CA GLY A 242 -10.86 -10.43 -1.25
C GLY A 242 -9.90 -9.84 -2.27
N ALA A 243 -9.50 -10.57 -3.32
CA ALA A 243 -8.63 -10.04 -4.37
C ALA A 243 -9.25 -8.81 -5.09
N GLY A 244 -10.58 -8.79 -5.26
CA GLY A 244 -11.28 -7.65 -5.85
C GLY A 244 -11.29 -6.36 -5.00
N VAL A 245 -10.87 -6.43 -3.74
CA VAL A 245 -10.68 -5.24 -2.89
C VAL A 245 -9.28 -4.64 -3.07
N ILE A 246 -8.31 -5.45 -3.53
CA ILE A 246 -6.92 -5.07 -3.76
C ILE A 246 -6.82 -4.38 -5.14
N ARG A 247 -7.00 -3.06 -5.16
CA ARG A 247 -6.92 -2.25 -6.38
C ARG A 247 -5.50 -2.17 -6.93
N ALA A 248 -4.55 -1.87 -6.05
CA ALA A 248 -3.17 -1.58 -6.42
C ALA A 248 -2.29 -2.82 -6.25
N VAL A 249 -2.29 -3.69 -7.26
CA VAL A 249 -1.48 -4.92 -7.30
C VAL A 249 0.01 -4.60 -7.26
N ALA A 250 0.43 -3.43 -7.77
CA ALA A 250 1.81 -2.96 -7.71
C ALA A 250 2.38 -3.00 -6.29
N ARG A 251 1.54 -2.85 -5.25
CA ARG A 251 1.92 -2.93 -3.83
C ARG A 251 2.38 -4.31 -3.36
N ILE A 252 2.39 -5.32 -4.24
CA ILE A 252 3.01 -6.63 -3.98
C ILE A 252 4.47 -6.50 -3.50
N TRP A 253 5.17 -5.43 -3.90
CA TRP A 253 6.53 -5.10 -3.46
C TRP A 253 6.66 -5.07 -1.93
N THR A 254 5.59 -4.69 -1.21
CA THR A 254 5.57 -4.59 0.25
C THR A 254 5.90 -5.93 0.94
N ILE A 255 5.59 -7.04 0.28
CA ILE A 255 5.88 -8.40 0.74
C ILE A 255 7.00 -9.02 -0.08
N SER A 256 7.00 -8.92 -1.42
CA SER A 256 8.00 -9.63 -2.23
C SER A 256 9.44 -9.19 -1.95
N TYR A 257 9.64 -7.92 -1.60
CA TYR A 257 10.99 -7.38 -1.38
C TYR A 257 11.63 -7.85 -0.09
N ILE A 258 10.86 -8.20 0.95
CA ILE A 258 11.48 -8.75 2.17
C ILE A 258 12.18 -10.07 1.86
N PHE A 259 11.59 -10.90 0.98
CA PHE A 259 12.19 -12.15 0.55
C PHE A 259 13.44 -11.91 -0.31
N LEU A 260 13.37 -10.94 -1.23
CA LEU A 260 14.52 -10.57 -2.07
C LEU A 260 15.69 -10.04 -1.23
N PHE A 261 15.44 -9.06 -0.37
CA PHE A 261 16.48 -8.45 0.47
C PHE A 261 17.07 -9.44 1.46
N LEU A 262 16.24 -10.27 2.10
CA LEU A 262 16.72 -11.31 3.00
C LEU A 262 17.60 -12.33 2.26
N ALA A 263 17.15 -12.82 1.10
CA ALA A 263 17.91 -13.78 0.31
C ALA A 263 19.28 -13.19 -0.09
N VAL A 264 19.29 -12.04 -0.76
CA VAL A 264 20.52 -11.42 -1.26
C VAL A 264 21.47 -11.10 -0.11
N MET A 265 20.99 -10.52 0.99
CA MET A 265 21.87 -10.13 2.12
C MET A 265 22.46 -11.33 2.86
N ILE A 266 21.75 -12.45 2.94
CA ILE A 266 22.31 -13.69 3.47
C ILE A 266 23.45 -14.18 2.57
N LEU A 267 23.24 -14.17 1.24
CA LEU A 267 24.25 -14.62 0.29
C LEU A 267 25.48 -13.71 0.27
N VAL A 268 25.27 -12.39 0.26
CA VAL A 268 26.34 -11.39 0.33
C VAL A 268 27.13 -11.57 1.62
N SER A 269 26.45 -11.73 2.76
CA SER A 269 27.09 -11.96 4.04
C SER A 269 27.93 -13.23 4.06
N ASP A 270 27.44 -14.33 3.48
CA ASP A 270 28.16 -15.60 3.43
C ASP A 270 29.42 -15.47 2.56
N LEU A 271 29.27 -14.90 1.35
CA LEU A 271 30.38 -14.63 0.45
C LEU A 271 31.43 -13.71 1.07
N PHE A 272 30.99 -12.64 1.75
CA PHE A 272 31.88 -11.69 2.42
C PHE A 272 32.70 -12.36 3.52
N LEU A 273 32.12 -13.26 4.30
CA LEU A 273 32.83 -13.96 5.37
C LEU A 273 33.81 -15.00 4.82
N LYS A 274 33.43 -15.71 3.74
CA LYS A 274 34.23 -16.80 3.16
C LYS A 274 35.36 -16.33 2.24
N THR A 275 35.19 -15.21 1.54
CA THR A 275 36.20 -14.75 0.59
C THR A 275 37.46 -14.22 1.29
N THR A 276 38.63 -14.56 0.75
CA THR A 276 39.92 -14.03 1.19
C THR A 276 40.30 -12.73 0.47
N SER A 277 39.67 -12.43 -0.68
CA SER A 277 39.96 -11.23 -1.48
C SER A 277 39.48 -9.95 -0.78
N LYS A 278 40.44 -9.11 -0.37
CA LYS A 278 40.17 -7.77 0.20
C LYS A 278 39.45 -6.85 -0.80
N VAL A 279 39.77 -7.00 -2.09
CA VAL A 279 39.13 -6.23 -3.18
C VAL A 279 37.66 -6.60 -3.28
N LEU A 280 37.32 -7.88 -3.32
CA LEU A 280 35.92 -8.32 -3.39
C LEU A 280 35.13 -7.88 -2.15
N LYS A 281 35.70 -7.99 -0.95
CA LYS A 281 35.08 -7.48 0.28
C LYS A 281 34.75 -5.99 0.18
N SER A 282 35.70 -5.20 -0.30
CA SER A 282 35.53 -3.76 -0.47
C SER A 282 34.43 -3.45 -1.49
N ILE A 283 34.42 -4.14 -2.63
CA ILE A 283 33.39 -3.98 -3.66
C ILE A 283 31.99 -4.33 -3.11
N LEU A 284 31.84 -5.47 -2.41
CA LEU A 284 30.56 -5.88 -1.83
C LEU A 284 30.05 -4.86 -0.81
N PHE A 285 30.94 -4.33 0.03
CA PHE A 285 30.58 -3.30 1.01
C PHE A 285 30.20 -1.98 0.34
N ILE A 286 30.99 -1.51 -0.64
CA ILE A 286 30.73 -0.28 -1.39
C ILE A 286 29.40 -0.38 -2.15
N LEU A 287 29.14 -1.49 -2.85
CA LEU A 287 27.88 -1.69 -3.55
C LEU A 287 26.68 -1.73 -2.60
N ALA A 288 26.82 -2.37 -1.44
CA ALA A 288 25.76 -2.37 -0.42
C ALA A 288 25.52 -0.95 0.13
N PHE A 289 26.57 -0.17 0.39
CA PHE A 289 26.46 1.22 0.80
C PHE A 289 25.81 2.09 -0.28
N LEU A 290 26.28 2.01 -1.53
CA LEU A 290 25.71 2.76 -2.66
C LEU A 290 24.25 2.38 -2.91
N SER A 291 23.88 1.11 -2.71
CA SER A 291 22.48 0.70 -2.82
C SER A 291 21.56 1.40 -1.81
N CYS A 292 22.07 1.76 -0.63
CA CYS A 292 21.35 2.55 0.37
C CYS A 292 21.29 4.03 -0.01
N VAL A 293 22.41 4.59 -0.48
CA VAL A 293 22.48 6.00 -0.95
C VAL A 293 21.50 6.23 -2.11
N GLU A 294 21.39 5.29 -3.04
CA GLU A 294 20.47 5.34 -4.17
C GLU A 294 18.99 5.45 -3.74
N GLN A 295 18.63 5.02 -2.53
CA GLN A 295 17.26 5.10 -2.05
C GLN A 295 16.83 6.49 -1.56
N ILE A 296 17.76 7.45 -1.52
CA ILE A 296 17.47 8.81 -1.04
C ILE A 296 16.62 9.55 -2.09
N ASN A 297 15.47 10.04 -1.63
CA ASN A 297 14.63 10.96 -2.40
C ASN A 297 15.05 12.40 -2.11
N LEU A 298 15.59 13.09 -3.11
CA LEU A 298 16.08 14.47 -3.00
C LEU A 298 14.97 15.52 -3.05
N THR A 299 13.81 15.18 -3.61
CA THR A 299 12.67 16.10 -3.73
C THR A 299 11.41 15.44 -3.16
N PRO A 300 11.35 15.21 -1.83
CA PRO A 300 10.15 14.69 -1.21
C PRO A 300 9.01 15.69 -1.34
N ASN A 301 7.79 15.20 -1.57
CA ASN A 301 6.60 16.04 -1.49
C ASN A 301 6.39 16.49 -0.04
N TYR A 302 6.36 17.80 0.20
CA TYR A 302 6.09 18.38 1.51
C TYR A 302 4.95 19.39 1.41
N PHE A 303 4.32 19.66 2.55
CA PHE A 303 3.33 20.71 2.70
C PHE A 303 3.58 21.46 4.01
N ASN A 304 3.18 22.73 4.06
CA ASN A 304 3.26 23.50 5.29
C ASN A 304 2.15 23.04 6.25
N LYS A 305 2.52 22.38 7.34
CA LYS A 305 1.60 21.86 8.34
C LYS A 305 0.74 22.96 8.97
N ASP A 306 1.35 24.08 9.35
CA ASP A 306 0.67 25.17 10.04
C ASP A 306 -0.37 25.83 9.14
N GLN A 307 -0.06 26.00 7.86
CA GLN A 307 -1.02 26.48 6.87
C GLN A 307 -2.21 25.53 6.71
N GLN A 308 -1.99 24.22 6.69
CA GLN A 308 -3.09 23.25 6.57
C GLN A 308 -3.96 23.23 7.84
N LEU A 309 -3.35 23.33 9.02
CA LEU A 309 -4.07 23.41 10.30
C LEU A 309 -4.87 24.70 10.43
N ALA A 310 -4.32 25.84 10.00
CA ALA A 310 -5.04 27.12 10.01
C ALA A 310 -6.29 27.07 9.11
N ILE A 311 -6.18 26.47 7.92
CA ILE A 311 -7.34 26.28 7.03
C ILE A 311 -8.37 25.35 7.66
N GLN A 312 -7.94 24.26 8.29
CA GLN A 312 -8.85 23.33 8.99
C GLN A 312 -9.58 24.02 10.15
N ALA A 313 -8.86 24.81 10.96
CA ALA A 313 -9.44 25.58 12.05
C ALA A 313 -10.50 26.58 11.53
N GLN A 314 -10.20 27.31 10.46
CA GLN A 314 -11.14 28.24 9.83
C GLN A 314 -12.43 27.54 9.37
N ILE A 315 -12.31 26.35 8.76
CA ILE A 315 -13.47 25.54 8.35
C ILE A 315 -14.32 25.16 9.57
N ASN A 316 -13.68 24.65 10.61
CA ASN A 316 -14.38 24.21 11.82
C ASN A 316 -15.07 25.37 12.55
N GLU A 317 -14.40 26.51 12.69
CA GLU A 317 -14.96 27.72 13.31
C GLU A 317 -16.18 28.23 12.55
N THR A 318 -16.09 28.28 11.21
CA THR A 318 -17.22 28.71 10.37
C THR A 318 -18.43 27.78 10.55
N ILE A 319 -18.21 26.46 10.56
CA ILE A 319 -19.32 25.51 10.78
C ILE A 319 -19.90 25.68 12.18
N LYS A 320 -19.06 25.77 13.22
CA LYS A 320 -19.50 25.97 14.61
C LYS A 320 -20.34 27.24 14.77
N ASP A 321 -19.93 28.32 14.12
CA ASP A 321 -20.67 29.59 14.19
C ASP A 321 -22.04 29.50 13.52
N VAL A 322 -22.17 28.80 12.40
CA VAL A 322 -23.47 28.55 11.76
C VAL A 322 -24.34 27.63 12.63
N MET A 323 -23.75 26.61 13.26
CA MET A 323 -24.45 25.66 14.14
C MET A 323 -25.06 26.31 15.39
N LYS A 324 -24.51 27.45 15.87
CA LYS A 324 -25.08 28.18 17.02
C LYS A 324 -26.53 28.60 16.80
N ASN A 325 -26.90 28.91 15.55
CA ASN A 325 -28.22 29.44 15.19
C ASN A 325 -29.00 28.53 14.24
N ASN A 326 -28.44 27.38 13.85
CA ASN A 326 -29.06 26.46 12.91
C ASN A 326 -28.83 25.01 13.32
N GLU A 327 -29.91 24.23 13.35
CA GLU A 327 -29.81 22.77 13.40
C GLU A 327 -29.42 22.25 12.02
N LEU A 328 -28.12 21.98 11.85
CA LEU A 328 -27.57 21.43 10.61
C LEU A 328 -27.58 19.91 10.66
N SER A 329 -27.89 19.28 9.53
CA SER A 329 -27.87 17.81 9.43
C SER A 329 -26.71 17.28 8.61
N ALA A 330 -26.21 18.09 7.68
CA ALA A 330 -24.99 17.83 6.95
C ALA A 330 -24.37 19.14 6.45
N PHE A 331 -23.14 19.03 5.95
CA PHE A 331 -22.51 20.10 5.17
C PHE A 331 -21.84 19.59 3.90
N TYR A 332 -21.56 20.51 2.98
CA TYR A 332 -20.75 20.27 1.78
C TYR A 332 -19.66 21.34 1.70
N LEU A 333 -18.42 20.93 1.47
CA LEU A 333 -17.29 21.82 1.25
C LEU A 333 -16.95 21.89 -0.23
N GLN A 334 -17.28 23.02 -0.87
CA GLN A 334 -16.90 23.31 -2.24
C GLN A 334 -15.46 23.81 -2.33
N TRP A 335 -14.77 23.45 -3.41
CA TRP A 335 -13.43 23.90 -3.73
C TRP A 335 -13.34 24.50 -5.14
N PRO A 336 -12.32 25.32 -5.42
CA PRO A 336 -12.10 25.86 -6.77
C PRO A 336 -11.75 24.77 -7.79
N ASN A 337 -12.28 24.87 -9.02
CA ASN A 337 -12.07 23.90 -10.10
C ASN A 337 -10.60 23.71 -10.52
N ASP A 338 -9.76 24.74 -10.32
CA ASP A 338 -8.34 24.74 -10.65
C ASP A 338 -7.47 24.05 -9.59
N GLN A 339 -8.07 23.55 -8.51
CA GLN A 339 -7.36 22.96 -7.38
C GLN A 339 -7.58 21.46 -7.28
N SER A 340 -6.58 20.77 -6.71
CA SER A 340 -6.71 19.34 -6.40
C SER A 340 -7.88 19.13 -5.43
N TYR A 341 -8.76 18.18 -5.74
CA TYR A 341 -9.89 17.83 -4.88
C TYR A 341 -9.46 17.15 -3.57
N ILE A 342 -8.31 16.47 -3.56
CA ILE A 342 -7.88 15.59 -2.46
C ILE A 342 -7.79 16.33 -1.11
N PRO A 343 -7.09 17.49 -1.01
CA PRO A 343 -6.99 18.21 0.26
C PRO A 343 -8.36 18.68 0.78
N PHE A 344 -9.26 19.13 -0.09
CA PHE A 344 -10.57 19.65 0.31
C PHE A 344 -11.51 18.55 0.76
N GLN A 345 -11.60 17.48 -0.02
CA GLN A 345 -12.35 16.27 0.36
C GLN A 345 -11.82 15.68 1.67
N THR A 346 -10.51 15.73 1.92
CA THR A 346 -9.90 15.28 3.18
C THR A 346 -10.28 16.20 4.34
N LYS A 347 -10.23 17.52 4.16
CA LYS A 347 -10.64 18.52 5.17
C LYS A 347 -12.11 18.41 5.54
N ALA A 348 -12.99 18.16 4.56
CA ALA A 348 -14.40 17.91 4.79
C ALA A 348 -14.61 16.66 5.67
N ALA A 349 -13.88 15.57 5.38
CA ALA A 349 -13.93 14.36 6.20
C ALA A 349 -13.42 14.61 7.65
N TRP A 350 -12.34 15.37 7.81
CA TRP A 350 -11.82 15.74 9.15
C TRP A 350 -12.78 16.64 9.93
N ALA A 351 -13.34 17.67 9.29
CA ALA A 351 -14.33 18.54 9.92
C ALA A 351 -15.57 17.75 10.38
N SER A 352 -16.02 16.79 9.56
CA SER A 352 -17.12 15.90 9.92
C SER A 352 -16.84 15.10 11.20
N LEU A 353 -15.65 14.54 11.32
CA LEU A 353 -15.23 13.78 12.52
C LEU A 353 -15.10 14.66 13.76
N GLU A 354 -14.48 15.84 13.63
CA GLU A 354 -14.22 16.73 14.78
C GLU A 354 -15.50 17.41 15.30
N LEU A 355 -16.44 17.72 14.42
CA LEU A 355 -17.68 18.38 14.75
C LEU A 355 -18.84 17.40 15.00
N ASN A 356 -18.62 16.11 14.76
CA ASN A 356 -19.67 15.09 14.76
C ASN A 356 -20.88 15.49 13.88
N LEU A 357 -20.60 16.09 12.71
CA LEU A 357 -21.59 16.58 11.76
C LEU A 357 -21.35 15.91 10.41
N PRO A 358 -22.31 15.15 9.84
CA PRO A 358 -22.13 14.49 8.56
C PRO A 358 -21.69 15.44 7.43
N THR A 359 -20.82 14.96 6.55
CA THR A 359 -20.45 15.66 5.31
C THR A 359 -20.98 14.92 4.09
N VAL A 360 -21.43 15.68 3.10
CA VAL A 360 -21.85 15.15 1.78
C VAL A 360 -20.63 14.69 0.97
N ASN A 361 -19.50 15.39 1.11
CA ASN A 361 -18.27 15.10 0.38
C ASN A 361 -17.13 14.73 1.33
N GLY A 362 -16.35 13.73 0.95
CA GLY A 362 -15.21 13.25 1.70
C GLY A 362 -14.25 12.46 0.82
N TYR A 363 -12.96 12.47 1.16
CA TYR A 363 -11.97 11.71 0.40
C TYR A 363 -12.20 10.21 0.60
N SER A 364 -12.58 9.52 -0.48
CA SER A 364 -12.95 8.11 -0.47
C SER A 364 -12.33 7.38 -1.67
N GLY A 365 -12.06 6.09 -1.48
CA GLY A 365 -11.61 5.20 -2.56
C GLY A 365 -12.74 4.61 -3.40
N ASN A 366 -14.00 4.98 -3.15
CA ASN A 366 -15.16 4.59 -3.96
C ASN A 366 -16.15 5.76 -4.04
N VAL A 367 -16.89 5.84 -5.15
CA VAL A 367 -17.86 6.90 -5.43
C VAL A 367 -19.27 6.36 -5.15
N PRO A 368 -20.09 7.06 -4.35
CA PRO A 368 -21.47 6.64 -4.11
C PRO A 368 -22.28 6.59 -5.42
N ARG A 369 -23.34 5.76 -5.44
CA ARG A 369 -24.26 5.70 -6.60
C ARG A 369 -24.85 7.10 -6.87
N ASN A 370 -25.01 7.42 -8.15
CA ASN A 370 -25.54 8.69 -8.64
C ASN A 370 -24.77 9.95 -8.19
N TYR A 371 -23.60 9.79 -7.56
CA TYR A 371 -22.73 10.92 -7.23
C TYR A 371 -21.93 11.31 -8.48
N LYS A 372 -22.01 12.59 -8.88
CA LYS A 372 -21.51 13.08 -10.18
C LYS A 372 -20.05 12.69 -10.46
N THR A 373 -19.14 13.18 -9.63
CA THR A 373 -17.71 12.81 -9.64
C THR A 373 -17.06 13.35 -8.37
N ILE A 374 -16.01 12.68 -7.88
CA ILE A 374 -15.21 13.18 -6.75
C ILE A 374 -14.20 14.25 -7.17
N GLU A 375 -13.91 14.35 -8.47
CA GLU A 375 -12.84 15.19 -9.01
C GLU A 375 -13.30 16.63 -9.28
N SER A 376 -14.60 16.84 -9.41
CA SER A 376 -15.19 18.16 -9.65
C SER A 376 -16.13 18.57 -8.51
N PRO A 377 -16.08 19.83 -8.07
CA PRO A 377 -17.02 20.37 -7.11
C PRO A 377 -18.45 20.34 -7.69
N MET A 378 -19.42 20.13 -6.81
CA MET A 378 -20.84 20.20 -7.11
C MET A 378 -21.37 21.60 -6.77
N THR A 379 -22.40 22.01 -7.49
CA THR A 379 -23.23 23.17 -7.17
C THR A 379 -24.23 22.82 -6.06
N ILE A 380 -24.89 23.83 -5.49
CA ILE A 380 -25.95 23.64 -4.49
C ILE A 380 -27.07 22.74 -5.04
N HIS A 381 -27.49 22.96 -6.29
CA HIS A 381 -28.52 22.16 -6.96
C HIS A 381 -28.11 20.69 -7.11
N GLU A 382 -26.86 20.42 -7.50
CA GLU A 382 -26.37 19.06 -7.66
C GLU A 382 -26.22 18.32 -6.31
N VAL A 383 -25.86 19.03 -5.24
CA VAL A 383 -25.88 18.48 -3.88
C VAL A 383 -27.31 18.13 -3.46
N ASP A 384 -28.26 19.04 -3.69
CA ASP A 384 -29.68 18.83 -3.39
C ASP A 384 -30.23 17.61 -4.16
N GLU A 385 -30.05 17.57 -5.48
CA GLU A 385 -30.46 16.46 -6.34
C GLU A 385 -29.90 15.12 -5.84
N TRP A 386 -28.60 15.07 -5.51
CA TRP A 386 -27.99 13.84 -5.02
C TRP A 386 -28.56 13.40 -3.66
N LEU A 387 -28.81 14.33 -2.74
CA LEU A 387 -29.40 14.03 -1.44
C LEU A 387 -30.83 13.48 -1.57
N GLN A 388 -31.62 14.04 -2.50
CA GLN A 388 -32.97 13.56 -2.81
C GLN A 388 -32.94 12.16 -3.40
N VAL A 389 -32.16 11.94 -4.46
CA VAL A 389 -32.04 10.63 -5.14
C VAL A 389 -31.50 9.55 -4.20
N SER A 390 -30.61 9.91 -3.27
CA SER A 390 -30.03 8.96 -2.32
C SER A 390 -30.97 8.58 -1.17
N GLY A 391 -32.17 9.18 -1.08
CA GLY A 391 -33.08 8.97 0.05
C GLY A 391 -32.51 9.46 1.39
N LYS A 392 -31.48 10.31 1.34
CA LYS A 392 -30.80 10.92 2.50
C LYS A 392 -31.29 12.34 2.75
N SER A 393 -32.48 12.65 2.25
CA SER A 393 -33.21 13.90 2.45
C SER A 393 -34.34 13.66 3.46
N PRO A 394 -34.16 13.97 4.75
CA PRO A 394 -35.28 13.99 5.68
C PRO A 394 -36.03 15.32 5.52
N HIS A 395 -37.37 15.22 5.46
CA HIS A 395 -38.26 16.37 5.52
C HIS A 395 -37.88 17.24 6.73
N SER A 396 -37.47 18.49 6.50
CA SER A 396 -37.02 19.55 7.45
C SER A 396 -35.51 19.79 7.66
N GLN A 397 -34.61 19.04 7.04
CA GLN A 397 -33.16 19.21 7.32
C GLN A 397 -32.49 20.35 6.54
N LYS A 398 -31.69 21.15 7.27
CA LYS A 398 -30.83 22.22 6.73
C LYS A 398 -29.45 21.65 6.39
N THR A 399 -29.00 21.86 5.16
CA THR A 399 -27.64 21.53 4.72
C THR A 399 -26.83 22.81 4.58
N LEU A 400 -25.62 22.81 5.13
CA LEU A 400 -24.69 23.92 5.01
C LEU A 400 -23.80 23.75 3.78
N PHE A 401 -23.85 24.70 2.86
CA PHE A 401 -22.95 24.78 1.72
C PHE A 401 -21.83 25.79 2.01
N LEU A 402 -20.59 25.31 2.06
CA LEU A 402 -19.40 26.14 2.26
C LEU A 402 -18.70 26.34 0.93
N THR A 403 -18.42 27.58 0.57
CA THR A 403 -17.54 27.90 -0.56
C THR A 403 -16.29 28.58 -0.06
N GLY A 404 -15.17 28.30 -0.72
CA GLY A 404 -13.97 29.10 -0.54
C GLY A 404 -13.24 29.33 -1.84
N SER A 405 -12.44 30.39 -1.84
CA SER A 405 -11.57 30.77 -2.95
C SER A 405 -10.12 30.84 -2.48
N ILE A 406 -9.17 30.75 -3.41
CA ILE A 406 -7.77 30.99 -3.09
C ILE A 406 -7.49 32.49 -3.20
N GLN A 407 -7.02 33.07 -2.10
CA GLN A 407 -6.52 34.44 -2.04
C GLN A 407 -5.06 34.40 -1.58
N ASN A 408 -4.14 34.93 -2.39
CA ASN A 408 -2.70 34.95 -2.10
C ASN A 408 -2.13 33.56 -1.75
N GLY A 409 -2.51 32.52 -2.50
CA GLY A 409 -2.05 31.15 -2.27
C GLY A 409 -2.63 30.48 -1.01
N THR A 410 -3.59 31.11 -0.33
CA THR A 410 -4.27 30.56 0.85
C THR A 410 -5.76 30.42 0.57
N PHE A 411 -6.32 29.25 0.85
CA PHE A 411 -7.76 29.05 0.79
C PHE A 411 -8.44 29.86 1.89
N LYS A 412 -9.43 30.66 1.51
CA LYS A 412 -10.30 31.38 2.43
C LYS A 412 -11.75 31.03 2.11
N LEU A 413 -12.52 30.74 3.15
CA LEU A 413 -13.96 30.61 3.03
C LEU A 413 -14.56 31.97 2.65
N THR A 414 -15.39 31.96 1.61
CA THR A 414 -16.00 33.16 1.02
C THR A 414 -17.48 33.25 1.35
N THR A 415 -18.22 32.14 1.29
CA THR A 415 -19.65 32.13 1.60
C THR A 415 -20.06 30.87 2.33
N SER A 416 -21.05 31.02 3.21
CA SER A 416 -21.78 29.93 3.85
C SER A 416 -23.26 30.11 3.56
N THR A 417 -23.86 29.20 2.80
CA THR A 417 -25.29 29.23 2.48
C THR A 417 -25.97 28.05 3.15
N VAL A 418 -26.93 28.33 4.02
CA VAL A 418 -27.81 27.29 4.58
C VAL A 418 -29.02 27.19 3.67
N PHE A 419 -29.28 26.00 3.14
CA PHE A 419 -30.47 25.75 2.32
C PHE A 419 -31.28 24.59 2.89
N SER A 420 -32.59 24.71 2.78
CA SER A 420 -33.56 23.67 3.12
C SER A 420 -34.06 23.03 1.83
N LEU A 421 -34.09 21.71 1.79
CA LEU A 421 -34.60 20.97 0.64
C LEU A 421 -36.10 21.28 0.49
N PRO A 422 -36.59 21.67 -0.69
CA PRO A 422 -38.02 21.89 -0.89
C PRO A 422 -38.79 20.61 -0.55
N THR A 423 -39.90 20.75 0.17
CA THR A 423 -40.79 19.62 0.44
C THR A 423 -41.24 19.03 -0.89
N LEU A 424 -40.80 17.80 -1.19
CA LEU A 424 -41.43 16.96 -2.21
C LEU A 424 -42.90 16.80 -1.80
N ASN A 425 -43.77 17.60 -2.42
CA ASN A 425 -45.19 17.29 -2.44
C ASN A 425 -45.31 15.93 -3.14
N LYS A 426 -45.70 14.91 -2.36
CA LYS A 426 -45.91 13.54 -2.84
C LYS A 426 -46.90 13.48 -3.99
#